data_AF-A0AAE0D4W8-F1
#
_entry.id   AF-A0AAE0D4W8-F1
#
_cell.length_a   1.000
_cell.length_b   1.000
_cell.length_c   1.000
_cell.angle_alpha   90.00
_cell.angle_beta   90.00
_cell.angle_gamma   90.00
#
_symmetry.space_group_name_H-M   'P 1'
#
loop_
_entity.id
_entity.type
_entity.pdbx_description
1 polymer ?
#
loop_
_entity_poly.entity_id
_entity_poly.type
_entity_poly.pdbx_seq_one_letter_code
_entity_poly.pdbx_strand_id
1 'polypeptide(L)'
;MSLSSAFQVAWSNISLPVTVAVIGYLLLVRTLRFRRKRAIKAPFTSGGRSLSSMTVEEAQNIMNQLQELEFPRSMAKARQISLLKAGAIPTMSKLFVATGQNTRRNAGRRAVDTEILLREAQSKPRDSDRYATAVARMNYLHDRYRRANKITNSDLLHTIGDSLVSIFEVVDKDEWRKLTDVERCAAGVFHKILGEDMKIPYHVLPSHSEGWRDGLQFANELTEWVVQYENEVARPSEATNH
;
A
#
# COMPACT_ATOMS: atom_id res chain seq x y z
N MET A 1 25.44 -0.99 -53.96
CA MET A 1 25.42 -1.19 -52.50
C MET A 1 24.16 -1.98 -52.18
N SER A 2 24.25 -3.18 -51.58
CA SER A 2 23.05 -3.96 -51.26
C SER A 2 22.29 -3.28 -50.11
N LEU A 3 20.96 -3.41 -50.06
CA LEU A 3 20.12 -2.86 -48.98
C LEU A 3 20.65 -3.27 -47.58
N SER A 4 21.22 -4.48 -47.47
CA SER A 4 21.88 -4.98 -46.25
C SER A 4 23.09 -4.14 -45.83
N SER A 5 23.99 -3.79 -46.78
CA SER A 5 25.18 -2.98 -46.50
C SER A 5 24.87 -1.53 -46.11
N ALA A 6 23.80 -0.93 -46.67
CA ALA A 6 23.35 0.40 -46.29
C ALA A 6 22.75 0.42 -44.87
N PHE A 7 21.98 -0.61 -44.50
CA PHE A 7 21.44 -0.78 -43.16
C PHE A 7 22.55 -1.00 -42.12
N GLN A 8 23.59 -1.77 -42.45
CA GLN A 8 24.72 -2.04 -41.55
C GLN A 8 25.53 -0.78 -41.22
N VAL A 9 25.77 0.07 -42.22
CA VAL A 9 26.47 1.36 -42.05
C VAL A 9 25.60 2.38 -41.30
N ALA A 10 24.30 2.44 -41.59
CA ALA A 10 23.37 3.28 -40.83
C ALA A 10 23.28 2.83 -39.36
N TRP A 11 23.21 1.53 -39.11
CA TRP A 11 23.19 0.95 -37.76
C TRP A 11 24.50 1.17 -37.01
N SER A 12 25.67 1.03 -37.65
CA SER A 12 26.95 1.34 -37.00
C SER A 12 27.06 2.81 -36.59
N ASN A 13 26.51 3.72 -37.38
CA ASN A 13 26.54 5.16 -37.10
C ASN A 13 25.56 5.58 -35.98
N ILE A 14 24.45 4.86 -35.81
CA ILE A 14 23.39 5.19 -34.82
C ILE A 14 23.55 4.38 -33.53
N SER A 15 24.15 3.19 -33.58
CA SER A 15 24.27 2.29 -32.42
C SER A 15 25.09 2.88 -31.28
N LEU A 16 26.20 3.57 -31.56
CA LEU A 16 27.02 4.21 -30.54
C LEU A 16 26.28 5.33 -29.77
N PRO A 17 25.69 6.36 -30.43
CA PRO A 17 24.97 7.41 -29.71
C PRO A 17 23.73 6.89 -28.98
N VAL A 18 23.02 5.89 -29.53
CA VAL A 18 21.90 5.24 -28.82
C VAL A 18 22.40 4.53 -27.57
N THR A 19 23.51 3.80 -27.66
CA THR A 19 24.09 3.10 -26.50
C THR A 19 24.52 4.09 -25.42
N VAL A 20 25.20 5.17 -25.79
CA VAL A 20 25.61 6.23 -24.85
C VAL A 20 24.38 6.89 -24.21
N ALA A 21 23.34 7.19 -24.98
CA ALA A 21 22.11 7.78 -24.46
C ALA A 21 21.39 6.85 -23.48
N VAL A 22 21.32 5.54 -23.79
CA VAL A 22 20.73 4.53 -22.90
C VAL A 22 21.54 4.40 -21.60
N ILE A 23 22.87 4.28 -21.67
CA ILE A 23 23.73 4.20 -20.48
C ILE A 23 23.61 5.47 -19.65
N GLY A 24 23.67 6.64 -20.28
CA GLY A 24 23.50 7.93 -19.61
C GLY A 24 22.16 8.04 -18.90
N TYR A 25 21.07 7.65 -19.56
CA TYR A 25 19.74 7.58 -18.97
C TYR A 25 19.68 6.63 -17.76
N LEU A 26 20.22 5.42 -17.87
CA LEU A 26 20.23 4.45 -16.77
C LEU A 26 21.06 4.93 -15.56
N LEU A 27 22.22 5.56 -15.80
CA LEU A 27 23.03 6.15 -14.75
C LEU A 27 22.33 7.32 -14.07
N LEU A 28 21.66 8.19 -14.85
CA LEU A 28 20.87 9.29 -14.31
C LEU A 28 19.72 8.77 -13.44
N VAL A 29 18.91 7.82 -13.95
CA VAL A 29 17.81 7.20 -13.20
C VAL A 29 18.31 6.56 -11.91
N ARG A 30 19.39 5.77 -11.98
CA ARG A 30 20.02 5.16 -10.80
C ARG A 30 20.43 6.24 -9.80
N THR A 31 21.11 7.29 -10.25
CA THR A 31 21.61 8.35 -9.38
C THR A 31 20.47 9.09 -8.66
N LEU A 32 19.42 9.46 -9.40
CA LEU A 32 18.25 10.16 -8.85
C LEU A 32 17.48 9.29 -7.85
N ARG A 33 17.27 8.00 -8.16
CA ARG A 33 16.62 7.04 -7.25
C ARG A 33 17.38 6.86 -5.94
N PHE A 34 18.69 6.64 -6.01
CA PHE A 34 19.51 6.52 -4.81
C PHE A 34 19.62 7.84 -4.03
N ARG A 35 19.59 8.99 -4.72
CA ARG A 35 19.53 10.31 -4.06
C ARG A 35 18.24 10.45 -3.26
N ARG A 36 17.08 10.08 -3.82
CA ARG A 36 15.79 10.14 -3.12
C ARG A 36 15.74 9.19 -1.93
N LYS A 37 16.17 7.93 -2.10
CA LYS A 37 16.31 6.98 -0.99
C LYS A 37 17.15 7.55 0.15
N ARG A 38 18.30 8.16 -0.15
CA ARG A 38 19.14 8.79 0.88
C ARG A 38 18.44 9.97 1.55
N ALA A 39 17.74 10.81 0.79
CA ALA A 39 17.00 11.96 1.32
C ALA A 39 15.89 11.53 2.29
N ILE A 40 15.10 10.49 1.95
CA ILE A 40 14.07 9.93 2.84
C ILE A 40 14.68 9.42 4.14
N LYS A 41 15.82 8.73 4.07
CA LYS A 41 16.47 8.13 5.24
C LYS A 41 17.23 9.14 6.12
N ALA A 42 17.74 10.22 5.54
CA ALA A 42 18.71 11.11 6.19
C ALA A 42 18.25 11.63 7.57
N PRO A 43 16.98 12.03 7.79
CA PRO A 43 16.55 12.52 9.10
C PRO A 43 16.58 11.48 10.22
N PHE A 44 16.53 10.19 9.87
CA PHE A 44 16.38 9.07 10.80
C PHE A 44 17.60 8.12 10.81
N THR A 45 18.69 8.50 10.15
CA THR A 45 19.92 7.70 10.08
C THR A 45 21.16 8.57 10.31
N SER A 46 22.30 7.94 10.62
CA SER A 46 23.60 8.63 10.77
C SER A 46 23.62 9.77 11.80
N GLY A 47 23.23 9.48 13.05
CA GLY A 47 23.13 10.50 14.11
C GLY A 47 21.86 11.35 14.07
N GLY A 48 20.92 11.01 13.18
CA GLY A 48 19.59 11.59 13.11
C GLY A 48 18.66 11.18 14.27
N ARG A 49 17.38 11.54 14.13
CA ARG A 49 16.35 11.28 15.15
C ARG A 49 15.89 9.82 15.16
N SER A 50 15.34 9.38 16.29
CA SER A 50 14.69 8.07 16.40
C SER A 50 13.46 7.97 15.49
N LEU A 51 13.16 6.77 14.99
CA LEU A 51 11.92 6.46 14.27
C LEU A 51 10.66 6.78 15.08
N SER A 52 10.74 6.70 16.41
CA SER A 52 9.64 7.07 17.32
C SER A 52 9.23 8.54 17.24
N SER A 53 10.09 9.40 16.68
CA SER A 53 9.82 10.83 16.51
C SER A 53 9.25 11.19 15.12
N MET A 54 9.00 10.19 14.26
CA MET A 54 8.42 10.43 12.94
C MET A 54 7.00 11.00 13.08
N THR A 55 6.79 12.18 12.51
CA THR A 55 5.47 12.82 12.54
C THR A 55 4.52 12.19 11.52
N VAL A 56 3.22 12.44 11.68
CA VAL A 56 2.20 12.02 10.70
C VAL A 56 2.44 12.66 9.34
N GLU A 57 2.81 13.94 9.32
CA GLU A 57 3.11 14.68 8.09
C GLU A 57 4.32 14.07 7.36
N GLU A 58 5.40 13.74 8.09
CA GLU A 58 6.57 13.08 7.52
C GLU A 58 6.21 11.70 6.96
N ALA A 59 5.42 10.91 7.68
CA ALA A 59 4.96 9.61 7.22
C ALA A 59 4.13 9.73 5.93
N GLN A 60 3.19 10.68 5.87
CA GLN A 60 2.39 10.96 4.67
C GLN A 60 3.26 11.41 3.50
N ASN A 61 4.23 12.30 3.72
CA ASN A 61 5.14 12.75 2.68
C ASN A 61 6.01 11.60 2.14
N ILE A 62 6.49 10.71 3.01
CA ILE A 62 7.23 9.51 2.59
C ILE A 62 6.31 8.61 1.76
N MET A 63 5.09 8.34 2.24
CA MET A 63 4.11 7.55 1.48
C MET A 63 3.83 8.14 0.10
N ASN A 64 3.67 9.46 -0.01
CA ASN A 64 3.52 10.18 -1.28
C ASN A 64 4.69 9.96 -2.22
N GLN A 65 5.92 10.13 -1.74
CA GLN A 65 7.11 9.87 -2.55
C GLN A 65 7.19 8.42 -3.01
N LEU A 66 6.81 7.45 -2.16
CA LEU A 66 6.78 6.04 -2.53
C LEU A 66 5.77 5.76 -3.66
N GLN A 67 4.56 6.32 -3.57
CA GLN A 67 3.49 6.05 -4.52
C GLN A 67 3.55 6.86 -5.83
N GLU A 68 4.19 8.04 -5.83
CA GLU A 68 4.22 8.91 -7.01
C GLU A 68 5.57 8.86 -7.72
N LEU A 69 6.67 8.63 -7.00
CA LEU A 69 8.02 8.85 -7.52
C LEU A 69 8.95 7.63 -7.46
N GLU A 70 8.88 6.81 -6.41
CA GLU A 70 9.77 5.65 -6.27
C GLU A 70 9.18 4.38 -6.90
N PHE A 71 7.97 4.01 -6.49
CA PHE A 71 7.35 2.71 -6.77
C PHE A 71 5.90 2.83 -7.28
N PRO A 72 5.57 3.73 -8.23
CA PRO A 72 4.18 4.02 -8.58
C PRO A 72 3.40 2.80 -9.08
N ARG A 73 4.06 1.93 -9.87
CA ARG A 73 3.44 0.70 -10.38
C ARG A 73 3.24 -0.34 -9.29
N SER A 74 4.24 -0.56 -8.45
CA SER A 74 4.18 -1.54 -7.36
C SER A 74 3.20 -1.12 -6.27
N MET A 75 3.13 0.16 -5.92
CA MET A 75 2.13 0.70 -4.99
C MET A 75 0.70 0.57 -5.55
N ALA A 76 0.51 0.75 -6.86
CA ALA A 76 -0.78 0.51 -7.51
C ALA A 76 -1.16 -0.98 -7.52
N LYS A 77 -0.20 -1.85 -7.85
CA LYS A 77 -0.37 -3.30 -7.80
C LYS A 77 -0.70 -3.79 -6.39
N ALA A 78 0.00 -3.30 -5.37
CA ALA A 78 -0.24 -3.63 -3.97
C ALA A 78 -1.67 -3.27 -3.53
N ARG A 79 -2.17 -2.08 -3.89
CA ARG A 79 -3.57 -1.70 -3.63
C ARG A 79 -4.56 -2.65 -4.30
N GLN A 80 -4.34 -3.02 -5.56
CA GLN A 80 -5.23 -3.93 -6.29
C GLN A 80 -5.25 -5.32 -5.67
N ILE A 81 -4.08 -5.86 -5.30
CA ILE A 81 -3.97 -7.15 -4.60
C ILE A 81 -4.71 -7.07 -3.27
N SER A 82 -4.50 -6.01 -2.50
CA SER A 82 -5.12 -5.92 -1.19
C SER A 82 -6.66 -5.85 -1.25
N LEU A 83 -7.20 -5.05 -2.19
CA LEU A 83 -8.65 -5.00 -2.41
C LEU A 83 -9.23 -6.35 -2.87
N LEU A 84 -8.47 -7.13 -3.62
CA LEU A 84 -8.86 -8.49 -4.00
C LEU A 84 -8.87 -9.43 -2.78
N LYS A 85 -7.82 -9.40 -1.96
CA LYS A 85 -7.70 -10.23 -0.74
C LYS A 85 -8.81 -9.91 0.27
N ALA A 86 -9.10 -8.63 0.50
CA ALA A 86 -10.22 -8.21 1.35
C ALA A 86 -11.58 -8.78 0.85
N GLY A 87 -11.76 -8.85 -0.47
CA GLY A 87 -12.96 -9.46 -1.06
C GLY A 87 -12.99 -10.99 -1.07
N ALA A 88 -11.86 -11.64 -0.79
CA ALA A 88 -11.76 -13.09 -0.67
C ALA A 88 -12.11 -13.60 0.73
N ILE A 89 -12.13 -12.72 1.74
CA ILE A 89 -12.55 -13.09 3.10
C ILE A 89 -14.02 -13.55 3.08
N PRO A 90 -14.37 -14.72 3.67
CA PRO A 90 -15.71 -15.30 3.54
C PRO A 90 -16.87 -14.38 3.96
N THR A 91 -16.71 -13.62 5.04
CA THR A 91 -17.69 -12.63 5.54
C THR A 91 -17.92 -11.52 4.51
N MET A 92 -16.85 -10.94 3.99
CA MET A 92 -16.87 -9.87 3.00
C MET A 92 -17.41 -10.35 1.65
N SER A 93 -16.99 -11.52 1.18
CA SER A 93 -17.47 -12.14 -0.05
C SER A 93 -18.99 -12.38 -0.01
N LYS A 94 -19.50 -12.99 1.09
CA LYS A 94 -20.94 -13.17 1.32
C LYS A 94 -21.69 -11.84 1.32
N LEU A 95 -21.13 -10.81 1.96
CA LEU A 95 -21.74 -9.47 1.98
C LEU A 95 -21.80 -8.84 0.58
N PHE A 96 -20.74 -8.97 -0.23
CA PHE A 96 -20.76 -8.45 -1.60
C PHE A 96 -21.76 -9.16 -2.51
N VAL A 97 -21.99 -10.46 -2.31
CA VAL A 97 -23.07 -11.19 -3.00
C VAL A 97 -24.43 -10.68 -2.54
N ALA A 98 -24.67 -10.63 -1.23
CA ALA A 98 -25.96 -10.20 -0.67
C ALA A 98 -26.35 -8.76 -1.04
N THR A 99 -25.36 -7.89 -1.24
CA THR A 99 -25.56 -6.47 -1.60
C THR A 99 -25.49 -6.22 -3.11
N GLY A 100 -25.25 -7.26 -3.94
CA GLY A 100 -25.09 -7.13 -5.38
C GLY A 100 -23.84 -6.35 -5.82
N GLN A 101 -22.87 -6.18 -4.92
CA GLN A 101 -21.64 -5.40 -5.14
C GLN A 101 -20.54 -6.17 -5.88
N ASN A 102 -20.68 -7.49 -6.04
CA ASN A 102 -19.78 -8.34 -6.85
C ASN A 102 -20.36 -8.74 -8.21
N THR A 103 -21.32 -7.98 -8.74
CA THR A 103 -21.90 -8.24 -10.08
C THR A 103 -21.08 -7.57 -11.18
N ARG A 104 -21.18 -8.06 -12.43
CA ARG A 104 -20.53 -7.43 -13.59
C ARG A 104 -20.86 -5.93 -13.74
N ARG A 105 -22.07 -5.54 -13.32
CA ARG A 105 -22.55 -4.14 -13.36
C ARG A 105 -21.91 -3.26 -12.29
N ASN A 106 -21.72 -3.77 -11.06
CA ASN A 106 -21.35 -2.95 -9.91
C ASN A 106 -19.88 -3.09 -9.49
N ALA A 107 -19.23 -4.23 -9.75
CA ALA A 107 -17.89 -4.52 -9.25
C ALA A 107 -16.84 -3.51 -9.73
N GLY A 108 -16.85 -3.16 -11.03
CA GLY A 108 -15.91 -2.19 -11.59
C GLY A 108 -16.10 -0.79 -11.01
N ARG A 109 -17.34 -0.32 -10.89
CA ARG A 109 -17.65 0.97 -10.26
C ARG A 109 -17.19 0.99 -8.80
N ARG A 110 -17.51 -0.05 -8.03
CA ARG A 110 -17.07 -0.17 -6.63
C ARG A 110 -15.55 -0.11 -6.50
N ALA A 111 -14.83 -0.83 -7.36
CA ALA A 111 -13.36 -0.82 -7.33
C ALA A 111 -12.79 0.59 -7.55
N VAL A 112 -13.32 1.33 -8.54
CA VAL A 112 -12.91 2.71 -8.82
C VAL A 112 -13.31 3.66 -7.69
N ASP A 113 -14.54 3.56 -7.18
CA ASP A 113 -15.03 4.39 -6.07
C ASP A 113 -14.14 4.20 -4.82
N THR A 114 -13.76 2.95 -4.51
CA THR A 114 -12.83 2.64 -3.42
C THR A 114 -11.43 3.18 -3.67
N GLU A 115 -10.90 3.03 -4.89
CA GLU A 115 -9.57 3.55 -5.23
C GLU A 115 -9.49 5.07 -5.04
N ILE A 116 -10.53 5.82 -5.44
CA ILE A 116 -10.58 7.27 -5.24
C ILE A 116 -10.51 7.61 -3.75
N LEU A 117 -11.34 6.99 -2.90
CA LEU A 117 -11.32 7.24 -1.46
C LEU A 117 -9.97 6.90 -0.82
N LEU A 118 -9.36 5.78 -1.20
CA LEU A 118 -8.04 5.40 -0.70
C LEU A 118 -6.96 6.38 -1.15
N ARG A 119 -7.00 6.85 -2.40
CA ARG A 119 -6.04 7.84 -2.91
C ARG A 119 -6.18 9.19 -2.20
N GLU A 120 -7.40 9.63 -1.92
CA GLU A 120 -7.61 10.84 -1.12
C GLU A 120 -7.02 10.69 0.29
N ALA A 121 -7.33 9.59 0.98
CA ALA A 121 -6.82 9.32 2.32
C ALA A 121 -5.28 9.15 2.36
N GLN A 122 -4.68 8.56 1.32
CA GLN A 122 -3.23 8.35 1.23
C GLN A 122 -2.46 9.62 0.86
N SER A 123 -3.02 10.46 -0.03
CA SER A 123 -2.25 11.50 -0.72
C SER A 123 -2.49 12.91 -0.20
N LYS A 124 -3.46 13.10 0.69
CA LYS A 124 -3.80 14.42 1.23
C LYS A 124 -3.36 14.53 2.68
N PRO A 125 -2.89 15.72 3.10
CA PRO A 125 -2.60 15.99 4.51
C PRO A 125 -3.79 15.61 5.40
N ARG A 126 -3.52 15.02 6.56
CA ARG A 126 -4.58 14.54 7.48
C ARG A 126 -5.55 15.66 7.90
N ASP A 127 -5.05 16.89 8.02
CA ASP A 127 -5.80 18.09 8.39
C ASP A 127 -6.58 18.73 7.23
N SER A 128 -6.54 18.14 6.02
CA SER A 128 -7.26 18.67 4.87
C SER A 128 -8.70 18.18 4.77
N ASP A 129 -9.58 19.03 4.22
CA ASP A 129 -10.98 18.67 3.94
C ASP A 129 -11.11 17.43 3.05
N ARG A 130 -10.16 17.23 2.14
CA ARG A 130 -10.16 16.08 1.23
C ARG A 130 -9.91 14.77 1.96
N TYR A 131 -8.94 14.75 2.88
CA TYR A 131 -8.70 13.60 3.75
C TYR A 131 -9.94 13.32 4.61
N ALA A 132 -10.43 14.34 5.31
CA ALA A 132 -11.59 14.22 6.21
C ALA A 132 -12.84 13.71 5.47
N THR A 133 -13.11 14.22 4.26
CA THR A 133 -14.23 13.79 3.42
C THR A 133 -14.10 12.32 3.02
N ALA A 134 -12.90 11.88 2.61
CA ALA A 134 -12.66 10.51 2.22
C ALA A 134 -12.87 9.53 3.37
N VAL A 135 -12.31 9.83 4.55
CA VAL A 135 -12.49 9.03 5.77
C VAL A 135 -13.95 9.03 6.21
N ALA A 136 -14.61 10.18 6.24
CA ALA A 136 -16.03 10.28 6.59
C ALA A 136 -16.90 9.44 5.65
N ARG A 137 -16.58 9.44 4.35
CA ARG A 137 -17.28 8.63 3.36
C ARG A 137 -17.08 7.13 3.58
N MET A 138 -15.85 6.69 3.86
CA MET A 138 -15.56 5.29 4.20
C MET A 138 -16.32 4.86 5.46
N ASN A 139 -16.29 5.70 6.51
CA ASN A 139 -17.02 5.44 7.75
C ASN A 139 -18.53 5.33 7.51
N TYR A 140 -19.12 6.28 6.78
CA TYR A 140 -20.55 6.26 6.43
C TYR A 140 -20.95 4.99 5.67
N LEU A 141 -20.16 4.56 4.68
CA LEU A 141 -20.45 3.38 3.88
C LEU A 141 -20.37 2.09 4.69
N HIS A 142 -19.47 2.01 5.68
CA HIS A 142 -19.32 0.83 6.54
C HIS A 142 -20.29 0.81 7.73
N ASP A 143 -20.72 1.97 8.21
CA ASP A 143 -21.46 2.15 9.46
C ASP A 143 -22.71 1.27 9.61
N ARG A 144 -23.59 1.23 8.59
CA ARG A 144 -24.79 0.37 8.61
C ARG A 144 -24.44 -1.11 8.78
N TYR A 145 -23.39 -1.58 8.10
CA TYR A 145 -23.00 -2.97 8.12
C TYR A 145 -22.24 -3.34 9.40
N ARG A 146 -21.47 -2.41 9.96
CA ARG A 146 -20.85 -2.55 11.28
C ARG A 146 -21.90 -2.71 12.38
N ARG A 147 -22.92 -1.83 12.41
CA ARG A 147 -24.04 -1.94 13.37
C ARG A 147 -24.81 -3.26 13.28
N ALA A 148 -24.91 -3.83 12.08
CA ALA A 148 -25.55 -5.12 11.84
C ALA A 148 -24.60 -6.32 12.00
N ASN A 149 -23.38 -6.11 12.49
CA ASN A 149 -22.31 -7.11 12.63
C ASN A 149 -22.04 -7.90 11.33
N LYS A 150 -22.14 -7.23 10.18
CA LYS A 150 -21.84 -7.78 8.84
C LYS A 150 -20.45 -7.41 8.35
N ILE A 151 -19.88 -6.34 8.89
CA ILE A 151 -18.45 -6.00 8.78
C ILE A 151 -17.94 -5.96 10.21
N THR A 152 -17.13 -6.96 10.56
CA THR A 152 -16.57 -7.12 11.92
C THR A 152 -15.32 -6.23 12.09
N ASN A 153 -14.88 -6.07 13.34
CA ASN A 153 -13.63 -5.37 13.61
C ASN A 153 -12.42 -6.10 12.99
N SER A 154 -12.44 -7.44 12.97
CA SER A 154 -11.39 -8.24 12.34
C SER A 154 -11.41 -8.07 10.81
N ASP A 155 -12.58 -7.98 10.17
CA ASP A 155 -12.67 -7.72 8.72
C ASP A 155 -12.03 -6.36 8.37
N LEU A 156 -12.29 -5.33 9.18
CA LEU A 156 -11.70 -3.99 8.99
C LEU A 156 -10.20 -3.98 9.26
N LEU A 157 -9.76 -4.62 10.34
CA LEU A 157 -8.35 -4.71 10.70
C LEU A 157 -7.56 -5.51 9.66
N HIS A 158 -8.14 -6.59 9.15
CA HIS A 158 -7.59 -7.35 8.03
C HIS A 158 -7.48 -6.48 6.78
N THR A 159 -8.54 -5.77 6.40
CA THR A 159 -8.53 -4.94 5.19
C THR A 159 -7.44 -3.86 5.24
N ILE A 160 -7.30 -3.16 6.37
CA ILE A 160 -6.27 -2.11 6.51
C ILE A 160 -4.86 -2.69 6.72
N GLY A 161 -4.75 -3.82 7.40
CA GLY A 161 -3.46 -4.49 7.61
C GLY A 161 -2.95 -5.12 6.33
N ASP A 162 -3.81 -5.77 5.55
CA ASP A 162 -3.44 -6.38 4.29
C ASP A 162 -2.99 -5.35 3.25
N SER A 163 -3.50 -4.11 3.30
CA SER A 163 -2.96 -3.04 2.44
C SER A 163 -1.52 -2.68 2.79
N LEU A 164 -1.14 -2.76 4.06
CA LEU A 164 0.25 -2.59 4.50
C LEU A 164 1.11 -3.79 4.07
N VAL A 165 0.64 -5.02 4.33
CA VAL A 165 1.35 -6.26 3.98
C VAL A 165 1.60 -6.34 2.48
N SER A 166 0.57 -6.07 1.67
CA SER A 166 0.67 -6.05 0.21
C SER A 166 1.69 -5.02 -0.30
N ILE A 167 1.82 -3.86 0.35
CA ILE A 167 2.86 -2.87 0.00
C ILE A 167 4.25 -3.46 0.24
N PHE A 168 4.47 -4.09 1.40
CA PHE A 168 5.76 -4.66 1.75
C PHE A 168 6.14 -5.81 0.81
N GLU A 169 5.22 -6.75 0.58
CA GLU A 169 5.45 -7.91 -0.26
C GLU A 169 5.72 -7.54 -1.72
N VAL A 170 4.88 -6.68 -2.30
CA VAL A 170 4.99 -6.32 -3.72
C VAL A 170 6.26 -5.51 -3.97
N VAL A 171 6.56 -4.51 -3.13
CA VAL A 171 7.77 -3.71 -3.32
C VAL A 171 9.02 -4.57 -3.11
N ASP A 172 9.08 -5.38 -2.05
CA ASP A 172 10.27 -6.18 -1.78
C ASP A 172 10.51 -7.28 -2.84
N LYS A 173 9.46 -7.72 -3.53
CA LYS A 173 9.53 -8.74 -4.58
C LYS A 173 9.81 -8.16 -5.97
N ASP A 174 9.11 -7.09 -6.36
CA ASP A 174 9.04 -6.64 -7.74
C ASP A 174 9.92 -5.42 -8.05
N GLU A 175 10.41 -4.70 -7.03
CA GLU A 175 11.17 -3.46 -7.23
C GLU A 175 12.68 -3.65 -7.18
N TRP A 176 13.40 -2.64 -7.70
CA TRP A 176 14.87 -2.59 -7.74
C TRP A 176 15.54 -2.53 -6.36
N ARG A 177 14.76 -2.40 -5.28
CA ARG A 177 15.20 -2.47 -3.89
C ARG A 177 14.01 -2.81 -2.97
N LYS A 178 14.34 -3.32 -1.79
CA LYS A 178 13.41 -3.41 -0.66
C LYS A 178 13.10 -2.05 -0.04
N LEU A 179 11.99 -1.98 0.68
CA LEU A 179 11.70 -0.87 1.58
C LEU A 179 12.71 -0.84 2.72
N THR A 180 13.04 0.36 3.15
CA THR A 180 13.90 0.63 4.31
C THR A 180 13.06 0.68 5.57
N ASP A 181 13.69 0.51 6.74
CA ASP A 181 12.99 0.61 8.04
C ASP A 181 12.29 1.96 8.24
N VAL A 182 12.86 3.04 7.70
CA VAL A 182 12.24 4.38 7.70
C VAL A 182 10.95 4.38 6.87
N GLU A 183 10.97 3.80 5.68
CA GLU A 183 9.80 3.72 4.81
C GLU A 183 8.73 2.78 5.36
N ARG A 184 9.13 1.67 5.99
CA ARG A 184 8.22 0.75 6.70
C ARG A 184 7.61 1.41 7.94
N CYS A 185 8.40 2.19 8.69
CA CYS A 185 7.89 3.00 9.79
C CYS A 185 6.83 4.01 9.31
N ALA A 186 7.11 4.73 8.23
CA ALA A 186 6.15 5.67 7.62
C ALA A 186 4.85 4.98 7.21
N ALA A 187 4.95 3.81 6.57
CA ALA A 187 3.79 3.01 6.23
C ALA A 187 3.00 2.60 7.49
N GLY A 188 3.68 2.18 8.55
CA GLY A 188 3.04 1.85 9.82
C GLY A 188 2.36 3.04 10.50
N VAL A 189 3.02 4.20 10.60
CA VAL A 189 2.41 5.44 11.12
C VAL A 189 1.16 5.79 10.34
N PHE A 190 1.24 5.77 9.00
CA PHE A 190 0.10 6.05 8.14
C PHE A 190 -1.08 5.09 8.40
N HIS A 191 -0.85 3.78 8.43
CA HIS A 191 -1.92 2.80 8.61
C HIS A 191 -2.52 2.83 10.02
N LYS A 192 -1.71 3.11 11.05
CA LYS A 192 -2.20 3.32 12.42
C LYS A 192 -3.16 4.50 12.47
N ILE A 193 -2.76 5.64 11.92
CA ILE A 193 -3.59 6.84 11.90
C ILE A 193 -4.88 6.64 11.11
N LEU A 194 -4.80 6.02 9.92
CA LEU A 194 -5.99 5.77 9.12
C LEU A 194 -6.98 4.84 9.85
N GLY A 195 -6.50 3.80 10.53
CA GLY A 195 -7.40 2.92 11.26
C GLY A 195 -7.99 3.55 12.53
N GLU A 196 -7.25 4.42 13.23
CA GLU A 196 -7.82 5.28 14.29
C GLU A 196 -8.96 6.15 13.75
N ASP A 197 -8.74 6.82 12.61
CA ASP A 197 -9.72 7.70 11.98
C ASP A 197 -10.93 6.92 11.40
N MET A 198 -10.73 5.63 11.07
CA MET A 198 -11.79 4.68 10.72
C MET A 198 -12.44 3.97 11.93
N LYS A 199 -12.01 4.30 13.16
CA LYS A 199 -12.50 3.72 14.41
C LYS A 199 -12.32 2.19 14.45
N ILE A 200 -11.19 1.70 13.96
CA ILE A 200 -10.82 0.28 14.00
C ILE A 200 -10.09 0.02 15.31
N PRO A 201 -10.57 -0.90 16.16
CA PRO A 201 -9.89 -1.17 17.42
C PRO A 201 -8.66 -2.07 17.20
N TYR A 202 -7.59 -1.79 17.94
CA TYR A 202 -6.32 -2.53 17.83
C TYR A 202 -6.04 -3.47 19.01
N HIS A 203 -7.01 -3.73 19.89
CA HIS A 203 -6.84 -4.52 21.12
C HIS A 203 -6.32 -5.96 20.92
N VAL A 204 -6.39 -6.50 19.71
CA VAL A 204 -5.84 -7.80 19.34
C VAL A 204 -4.33 -7.76 19.05
N LEU A 205 -3.75 -6.56 18.92
CA LEU A 205 -2.32 -6.38 18.68
C LEU A 205 -1.58 -6.32 20.03
N PRO A 206 -0.42 -7.00 20.15
CA PRO A 206 0.29 -7.17 21.43
C PRO A 206 0.55 -5.86 22.20
N SER A 207 1.02 -4.82 21.51
CA SER A 207 1.41 -3.57 22.17
C SER A 207 0.28 -2.55 22.30
N HIS A 208 -0.98 -2.92 22.05
CA HIS A 208 -2.10 -1.97 22.12
C HIS A 208 -2.24 -1.29 23.49
N SER A 209 -2.07 -2.04 24.59
CA SER A 209 -2.24 -1.50 25.95
C SER A 209 -1.11 -0.58 26.39
N GLU A 210 0.12 -0.84 25.93
CA GLU A 210 1.33 -0.11 26.31
C GLU A 210 1.70 0.98 25.30
N GLY A 211 1.14 0.89 24.09
CA GLY A 211 1.55 1.67 22.92
C GLY A 211 2.72 1.04 22.18
N TRP A 212 2.84 1.38 20.90
CA TRP A 212 3.99 0.98 20.08
C TRP A 212 5.12 1.99 20.21
N ARG A 213 6.36 1.51 20.22
CA ARG A 213 7.58 2.33 20.22
C ARG A 213 7.64 3.27 19.02
N ASP A 214 7.28 2.78 17.85
CA ASP A 214 7.27 3.53 16.59
C ASP A 214 6.31 2.87 15.58
N GLY A 215 6.14 3.50 14.42
CA GLY A 215 5.32 2.93 13.34
C GLY A 215 5.86 1.62 12.80
N LEU A 216 7.17 1.35 12.93
CA LEU A 216 7.75 0.09 12.44
C LEU A 216 7.31 -1.09 13.30
N GLN A 217 7.29 -0.93 14.64
CA GLN A 217 6.75 -1.95 15.53
C GLN A 217 5.26 -2.21 15.24
N PHE A 218 4.45 -1.15 15.10
CA PHE A 218 3.04 -1.28 14.72
C PHE A 218 2.88 -2.05 13.40
N ALA A 219 3.68 -1.71 12.39
CA ALA A 219 3.64 -2.36 11.09
C ALA A 219 3.97 -3.85 11.15
N ASN A 220 4.96 -4.23 11.96
CA ASN A 220 5.35 -5.62 12.15
C ASN A 220 4.25 -6.41 12.87
N GLU A 221 3.74 -5.91 13.99
CA GLU A 221 2.64 -6.57 14.73
C GLU A 221 1.38 -6.73 13.88
N LEU A 222 1.02 -5.68 13.11
CA LEU A 222 -0.12 -5.76 12.20
C LEU A 222 0.11 -6.78 11.08
N THR A 223 1.32 -6.86 10.54
CA THR A 223 1.69 -7.86 9.52
C THR A 223 1.56 -9.27 10.06
N GLU A 224 2.13 -9.53 11.25
CA GLU A 224 2.04 -10.83 11.91
C GLU A 224 0.58 -11.24 12.17
N TRP A 225 -0.23 -10.31 12.67
CA TRP A 225 -1.65 -10.54 12.91
C TRP A 225 -2.41 -10.84 11.61
N VAL A 226 -2.18 -10.10 10.53
CA VAL A 226 -2.84 -10.33 9.23
C VAL A 226 -2.51 -11.71 8.69
N VAL A 227 -1.24 -12.12 8.72
CA VAL A 227 -0.81 -13.43 8.23
C VAL A 227 -1.46 -14.55 9.04
N GLN A 228 -1.55 -14.40 10.37
CA GLN A 228 -2.23 -15.36 11.23
C GLN A 228 -3.73 -15.43 10.91
N TYR A 229 -4.40 -14.29 10.83
CA TYR A 229 -5.83 -14.22 10.51
C TYR A 229 -6.14 -14.85 9.14
N GLU A 230 -5.34 -14.57 8.11
CA GLU A 230 -5.49 -15.17 6.78
C GLU A 230 -5.35 -16.70 6.83
N ASN A 231 -4.40 -17.22 7.59
CA ASN A 231 -4.21 -18.66 7.78
C ASN A 231 -5.36 -19.33 8.55
N GLU A 232 -6.07 -18.59 9.40
CA GLU A 232 -7.24 -19.08 10.12
C GLU A 232 -8.47 -19.15 9.19
N VAL A 233 -8.73 -18.09 8.44
CA VAL A 233 -9.91 -17.98 7.56
C VAL A 233 -9.76 -18.73 6.23
N ALA A 234 -8.53 -19.02 5.80
CA ALA A 234 -8.26 -19.83 4.59
C ALA A 234 -8.47 -21.34 4.82
N ARG A 235 -8.68 -21.79 6.07
CA ARG A 235 -8.99 -23.20 6.33
C ARG A 235 -10.36 -23.55 5.75
N PRO A 236 -10.50 -24.68 5.04
CA PRO A 236 -11.80 -25.13 4.57
C PRO A 236 -12.77 -25.25 5.76
N SER A 237 -13.86 -24.47 5.76
CA SER A 237 -14.93 -24.69 6.71
C SER A 237 -15.68 -25.98 6.34
N GLU A 238 -16.15 -26.77 7.29
CA GLU A 238 -16.98 -27.97 7.02
C GLU A 238 -18.22 -27.67 6.14
N ALA A 239 -18.63 -26.41 6.06
CA ALA A 239 -19.75 -25.91 5.26
C ALA A 239 -19.52 -25.85 3.73
N THR A 240 -18.35 -26.26 3.22
CA THR A 240 -18.09 -26.36 1.76
C THR A 240 -18.41 -27.74 1.15
N ASN A 241 -19.04 -28.65 1.92
CA ASN A 241 -19.44 -30.00 1.48
C ASN A 241 -20.96 -30.14 1.17
N HIS A 242 -21.63 -29.08 0.71
CA HIS A 242 -23.04 -29.14 0.32
C HIS A 242 -23.28 -28.53 -1.06
#